data_AF-A0A9E3QFE3-F1
#
_entry.id   AF-A0A9E3QFE3-F1
#
_cell.length_a   1.000
_cell.length_b   1.000
_cell.length_c   1.000
_cell.angle_alpha   90.00
_cell.angle_beta   90.00
_cell.angle_gamma   90.00
#
_symmetry.space_group_name_H-M   'P 1'
#
loop_
_entity.id
_entity.type
_entity.pdbx_description
1 polymer ?
#
loop_
_entity_poly.entity_id
_entity_poly.type
_entity_poly.pdbx_seq_one_letter_code
_entity_poly.pdbx_strand_id
1 'polypeptide(L)'
;PLPDPTQHNHDLMLYRDALKAAASKRGHHFLDLFDLLGYGARTEIVRPLTDNGIHLTAYGYQHMAKAIAEALGTEPVRWEVAIDRDRSAGQAQGGELSGVESTPSGIRFTFRADRLVGVPSSAPEAPIGGSIDWGSAGRFRVRGLQPGTYRLRVDGRPALTADAAVWEQGIDHVPACESEQWERLRRATIAKNRLYFYRWRPQNETYLFGFRKHEQGQNAREIPQFDPLVAAQEAEIAKLRVPVAHTYELVRQEEAGR
;
A
#
# COMPACT_ATOMS: atom_id res chain seq x y z
N PRO A 1 3.86 -8.30 -34.71
CA PRO A 1 3.76 -6.92 -34.17
C PRO A 1 2.29 -6.65 -33.82
N LEU A 2 2.02 -5.87 -32.76
CA LEU A 2 0.65 -5.43 -32.47
C LEU A 2 0.15 -4.47 -33.55
N PRO A 3 -1.17 -4.39 -33.81
CA PRO A 3 -1.73 -3.43 -34.75
C PRO A 3 -1.51 -1.99 -34.28
N ASP A 4 -1.47 -1.04 -35.22
CA ASP A 4 -1.39 0.39 -34.92
C ASP A 4 -2.64 0.84 -34.12
N PRO A 5 -2.47 1.34 -32.89
CA PRO A 5 -3.60 1.72 -32.03
C PRO A 5 -4.18 3.11 -32.34
N THR A 6 -3.64 3.86 -33.31
CA THR A 6 -3.98 5.29 -33.52
C THR A 6 -5.48 5.53 -33.68
N GLN A 7 -6.14 4.84 -34.61
CA GLN A 7 -7.60 5.00 -34.81
C GLN A 7 -8.38 4.53 -33.59
N HIS A 8 -7.97 3.42 -32.98
CA HIS A 8 -8.65 2.90 -31.78
C HIS A 8 -8.59 3.89 -30.62
N ASN A 9 -7.44 4.50 -30.38
CA ASN A 9 -7.27 5.50 -29.34
C ASN A 9 -8.04 6.80 -29.65
N HIS A 10 -8.11 7.21 -30.92
CA HIS A 10 -8.97 8.32 -31.33
C HIS A 10 -10.44 8.02 -31.00
N ASP A 11 -10.91 6.81 -31.27
CA ASP A 11 -12.29 6.44 -30.95
C ASP A 11 -12.52 6.43 -29.42
N LEU A 12 -11.59 5.88 -28.64
CA LEU A 12 -11.64 5.91 -27.17
C LEU A 12 -11.74 7.35 -26.62
N MET A 13 -11.04 8.33 -27.22
CA MET A 13 -11.16 9.74 -26.85
C MET A 13 -12.59 10.26 -27.00
N LEU A 14 -13.28 9.91 -28.09
CA LEU A 14 -14.66 10.32 -28.33
C LEU A 14 -15.61 9.76 -27.26
N TYR A 15 -15.48 8.47 -26.92
CA TYR A 15 -16.26 7.85 -25.85
C TYR A 15 -15.97 8.50 -24.49
N ARG A 16 -14.71 8.77 -24.19
CA ARG A 16 -14.30 9.46 -22.96
C ARG A 16 -14.90 10.86 -22.88
N ASP A 17 -14.89 11.66 -23.96
CA ASP A 17 -15.51 13.00 -23.96
C ASP A 17 -17.01 12.94 -23.72
N ALA A 18 -17.69 12.00 -24.37
CA ALA A 18 -19.12 11.79 -24.18
C ALA A 18 -19.46 11.42 -22.72
N LEU A 19 -18.67 10.52 -22.11
CA LEU A 19 -18.84 10.15 -20.70
C LEU A 19 -18.56 11.32 -19.75
N LYS A 20 -17.50 12.10 -20.01
CA LYS A 20 -17.15 13.29 -19.21
C LYS A 20 -18.25 14.34 -19.26
N ALA A 21 -18.78 14.64 -20.44
CA ALA A 21 -19.89 15.58 -20.62
C ALA A 21 -21.17 15.08 -19.91
N ALA A 22 -21.48 13.78 -20.02
CA ALA A 22 -22.63 13.19 -19.35
C ALA A 22 -22.51 13.22 -17.81
N ALA A 23 -21.32 12.92 -17.29
CA ALA A 23 -21.03 12.98 -15.86
C ALA A 23 -21.17 14.41 -15.31
N SER A 24 -20.56 15.39 -15.99
CA SER A 24 -20.66 16.81 -15.63
C SER A 24 -22.11 17.29 -15.62
N LYS A 25 -22.88 16.99 -16.67
CA LYS A 25 -24.31 17.36 -16.76
C LYS A 25 -25.15 16.79 -15.62
N ARG A 26 -24.77 15.62 -15.09
CA ARG A 26 -25.49 14.92 -14.02
C ARG A 26 -24.91 15.14 -12.62
N GLY A 27 -23.87 15.96 -12.49
CA GLY A 27 -23.22 16.21 -11.21
C GLY A 27 -22.48 14.98 -10.66
N HIS A 28 -21.98 14.10 -11.52
CA HIS A 28 -21.18 12.94 -11.11
C HIS A 28 -19.69 13.24 -11.21
N HIS A 29 -18.91 12.62 -10.32
CA HIS A 29 -17.45 12.59 -10.45
C HIS A 29 -17.07 11.79 -11.70
N PHE A 30 -16.06 12.29 -12.43
CA PHE A 30 -15.50 11.63 -13.59
C PHE A 30 -13.98 11.53 -13.42
N LEU A 31 -13.47 10.30 -13.43
CA LEU A 31 -12.04 10.02 -13.40
C LEU A 31 -11.57 9.68 -14.82
N ASP A 32 -10.76 10.55 -15.40
CA ASP A 32 -10.27 10.40 -16.77
C ASP A 32 -9.07 9.46 -16.82
N LEU A 33 -9.31 8.15 -16.72
CA LEU A 33 -8.24 7.14 -16.77
C LEU A 33 -7.44 7.15 -18.07
N PHE A 34 -8.03 7.67 -19.16
CA PHE A 34 -7.37 7.76 -20.44
C PHE A 34 -6.23 8.80 -20.40
N ASP A 35 -6.51 9.96 -19.82
CA ASP A 35 -5.50 11.01 -19.59
C ASP A 35 -4.53 10.63 -18.45
N LEU A 36 -5.07 10.15 -17.32
CA LEU A 36 -4.29 9.81 -16.12
C LEU A 36 -3.24 8.71 -16.35
N LEU A 37 -3.44 7.83 -17.34
CA LEU A 37 -2.49 6.78 -17.71
C LEU A 37 -1.56 7.18 -18.87
N GLY A 38 -1.51 8.48 -19.21
CA GLY A 38 -0.46 9.05 -20.04
C GLY A 38 -0.76 9.11 -21.53
N TYR A 39 -2.03 9.14 -21.95
CA TYR A 39 -2.33 9.50 -23.34
C TYR A 39 -1.93 10.96 -23.61
N GLY A 40 -0.84 11.16 -24.36
CA GLY A 40 -0.36 12.48 -24.77
C GLY A 40 0.71 13.13 -23.89
N ALA A 41 1.05 12.55 -22.73
CA ALA A 41 2.14 13.03 -21.87
C ALA A 41 3.49 12.37 -22.25
N ARG A 42 4.36 13.14 -22.90
CA ARG A 42 5.70 12.76 -23.39
C ARG A 42 6.79 12.72 -22.30
N THR A 43 6.60 12.01 -21.21
CA THR A 43 7.69 11.83 -20.22
C THR A 43 7.80 10.38 -19.78
N GLU A 44 8.74 9.68 -20.42
CA GLU A 44 9.42 8.44 -20.01
C GLU A 44 8.60 7.41 -19.23
N ILE A 45 7.54 6.87 -19.84
CA ILE A 45 7.05 5.56 -19.43
C ILE A 45 8.07 4.51 -19.92
N VAL A 46 9.01 4.12 -19.05
CA VAL A 46 10.14 3.22 -19.35
C VAL A 46 9.69 1.80 -19.79
N ARG A 47 8.45 1.39 -19.49
CA ARG A 47 7.85 0.09 -19.91
C ARG A 47 6.35 0.20 -20.18
N PRO A 48 5.81 -0.57 -21.15
CA PRO A 48 4.38 -0.58 -21.45
C PRO A 48 3.50 -0.87 -20.22
N LEU A 49 2.45 -0.08 -20.02
CA LEU A 49 1.45 -0.33 -18.97
C LEU A 49 0.54 -1.50 -19.35
N THR A 50 0.51 -1.91 -20.62
CA THR A 50 -0.30 -3.03 -21.13
C THR A 50 0.56 -4.11 -21.79
N ASP A 51 0.08 -5.34 -21.81
CA ASP A 51 0.77 -6.48 -22.45
C ASP A 51 0.45 -6.60 -23.96
N ASN A 52 -0.76 -6.19 -24.36
CA ASN A 52 -1.28 -6.35 -25.71
C ASN A 52 -1.91 -5.07 -26.28
N GLY A 53 -1.65 -3.92 -25.66
CA GLY A 53 -2.27 -2.64 -26.01
C GLY A 53 -3.66 -2.41 -25.39
N ILE A 54 -4.22 -3.40 -24.67
CA ILE A 54 -5.56 -3.33 -24.06
C ILE A 54 -5.51 -3.72 -22.58
N HIS A 55 -4.97 -4.90 -22.24
CA HIS A 55 -4.94 -5.38 -20.86
C HIS A 55 -3.71 -4.86 -20.12
N LEU A 56 -3.93 -4.31 -18.92
CA LEU A 56 -2.85 -3.82 -18.08
C LEU A 56 -1.97 -4.96 -17.58
N THR A 57 -0.65 -4.70 -17.51
CA THR A 57 0.30 -5.52 -16.75
C THR A 57 0.10 -5.31 -15.25
N ALA A 58 0.75 -6.10 -14.39
CA ALA A 58 0.69 -5.86 -12.94
C ALA A 58 1.21 -4.46 -12.58
N TYR A 59 2.25 -3.99 -13.28
CA TYR A 59 2.76 -2.62 -13.17
C TYR A 59 1.71 -1.58 -13.63
N GLY A 60 1.03 -1.81 -14.76
CA GLY A 60 -0.07 -0.97 -15.22
C GLY A 60 -1.23 -0.86 -14.23
N TYR A 61 -1.62 -1.96 -13.59
CA TYR A 61 -2.63 -1.97 -12.54
C TYR A 61 -2.20 -1.18 -11.30
N GLN A 62 -0.91 -1.20 -10.92
CA GLN A 62 -0.41 -0.39 -9.80
C GLN A 62 -0.45 1.11 -10.13
N HIS A 63 -0.09 1.51 -11.35
CA HIS A 63 -0.20 2.89 -11.84
C HIS A 63 -1.64 3.37 -11.84
N MET A 64 -2.56 2.57 -12.39
CA MET A 64 -3.99 2.88 -12.38
C MET A 64 -4.53 3.00 -10.96
N ALA A 65 -4.14 2.10 -10.05
CA ALA A 65 -4.54 2.19 -8.65
C ALA A 65 -4.09 3.51 -8.00
N LYS A 66 -2.85 3.94 -8.25
CA LYS A 66 -2.33 5.22 -7.74
C LYS A 66 -3.08 6.41 -8.32
N ALA A 67 -3.25 6.45 -9.63
CA ALA A 67 -3.95 7.55 -10.31
C ALA A 67 -5.41 7.69 -9.84
N ILE A 68 -6.12 6.56 -9.65
CA ILE A 68 -7.47 6.56 -9.09
C ILE A 68 -7.46 7.12 -7.67
N ALA A 69 -6.54 6.66 -6.83
CA ALA A 69 -6.47 7.07 -5.44
C ALA A 69 -6.20 8.59 -5.32
N GLU A 70 -5.20 9.10 -6.05
CA GLU A 70 -4.89 10.54 -6.10
C GLU A 70 -6.07 11.37 -6.62
N ALA A 71 -6.75 10.91 -7.67
CA ALA A 71 -7.90 11.62 -8.22
C ALA A 71 -9.14 11.57 -7.32
N LEU A 72 -9.21 10.60 -6.40
CA LEU A 72 -10.20 10.55 -5.32
C LEU A 72 -9.77 11.36 -4.08
N GLY A 73 -8.62 12.03 -4.13
CA GLY A 73 -8.11 12.88 -3.04
C GLY A 73 -7.49 12.09 -1.89
N THR A 74 -7.02 10.85 -2.12
CA THR A 74 -6.31 10.13 -1.06
C THR A 74 -4.93 10.72 -0.85
N GLU A 75 -4.65 11.13 0.37
CA GLU A 75 -3.32 11.63 0.74
C GLU A 75 -2.37 10.49 1.12
N PRO A 76 -1.06 10.64 0.85
CA PRO A 76 -0.03 9.74 1.38
C PRO A 76 -0.13 9.58 2.90
N VAL A 77 0.07 8.37 3.39
CA VAL A 77 0.10 8.13 4.84
C VAL A 77 1.43 8.61 5.39
N ARG A 78 1.39 9.60 6.28
CA ARG A 78 2.57 10.13 6.96
C ARG A 78 2.33 10.18 8.47
N TRP A 79 3.33 9.78 9.24
CA TRP A 79 3.36 9.98 10.68
C TRP A 79 4.73 10.43 11.15
N GLU A 80 4.76 11.16 12.26
CA GLU A 80 6.00 11.63 12.89
C GLU A 80 5.91 11.41 14.40
N VAL A 81 6.99 10.88 14.99
CA VAL A 81 7.18 10.76 16.43
C VAL A 81 8.38 11.61 16.83
N ALA A 82 8.15 12.61 17.67
CA ALA A 82 9.15 13.53 18.18
C ALA A 82 9.29 13.38 19.71
N ILE A 83 10.48 13.04 20.16
CA ILE A 83 10.79 12.71 21.55
C ILE A 83 11.85 13.66 22.12
N ASP A 84 11.63 14.11 23.34
CA ASP A 84 12.61 14.76 24.20
C ASP A 84 13.03 13.80 25.31
N ARG A 85 14.25 13.26 25.21
CA ARG A 85 14.79 12.34 26.21
C ARG A 85 14.88 12.99 27.59
N ASP A 86 15.46 14.17 27.69
CA ASP A 86 15.75 14.82 28.97
C ASP A 86 14.46 15.12 29.75
N ARG A 87 13.36 15.39 29.04
CA ARG A 87 12.04 15.62 29.63
C ARG A 87 11.20 14.36 29.79
N SER A 88 11.67 13.21 29.28
CA SER A 88 10.87 11.97 29.17
C SER A 88 9.48 12.24 28.59
N ALA A 89 9.42 13.03 27.52
CA ALA A 89 8.19 13.50 26.93
C ALA A 89 8.26 13.43 25.40
N GLY A 90 7.11 13.37 24.74
CA GLY A 90 7.06 13.31 23.29
C GLY A 90 5.71 13.70 22.74
N GLN A 91 5.67 13.88 21.42
CA GLN A 91 4.46 14.14 20.66
C GLN A 91 4.47 13.28 19.39
N ALA A 92 3.29 12.95 18.89
CA ALA A 92 3.13 12.27 17.63
C ALA A 92 2.09 12.96 16.75
N GLN A 93 2.28 12.84 15.43
CA GLN A 93 1.30 13.15 14.40
C GLN A 93 1.03 11.89 13.59
N GLY A 94 -0.22 11.63 13.23
CA GLY A 94 -0.61 10.42 12.48
C GLY A 94 -0.53 9.12 13.31
N GLY A 95 -0.68 9.23 14.63
CA GLY A 95 -0.74 8.10 15.54
C GLY A 95 -0.76 8.50 17.00
N GLU A 96 -0.86 7.50 17.86
CA GLU A 96 -0.89 7.63 19.31
C GLU A 96 0.45 7.23 19.94
N LEU A 97 1.01 8.13 20.74
CA LEU A 97 2.23 7.93 21.51
C LEU A 97 1.90 7.80 23.00
N SER A 98 2.49 6.81 23.65
CA SER A 98 2.33 6.56 25.08
C SER A 98 3.59 5.96 25.71
N GLY A 99 3.63 5.91 27.04
CA GLY A 99 4.71 5.22 27.78
C GLY A 99 6.12 5.74 27.49
N VAL A 100 6.28 7.05 27.28
CA VAL A 100 7.58 7.66 27.01
C VAL A 100 8.41 7.71 28.29
N GLU A 101 9.49 6.95 28.34
CA GLU A 101 10.29 6.75 29.54
C GLU A 101 11.78 6.73 29.21
N SER A 102 12.57 7.57 29.90
CA SER A 102 14.03 7.49 29.82
C SER A 102 14.55 6.20 30.44
N THR A 103 15.53 5.59 29.78
CA THR A 103 16.29 4.45 30.30
C THR A 103 17.74 4.86 30.58
N PRO A 104 18.50 4.11 31.38
CA PRO A 104 19.92 4.42 31.65
C PRO A 104 20.73 4.62 30.35
N SER A 105 20.44 3.82 29.33
CA SER A 105 21.14 3.81 28.05
C SER A 105 20.38 4.49 26.91
N GLY A 106 19.22 5.11 27.13
CA GLY A 106 18.40 5.62 26.02
C GLY A 106 16.98 6.04 26.38
N ILE A 107 16.02 5.65 25.54
CA ILE A 107 14.59 5.92 25.77
C ILE A 107 13.73 4.75 25.26
N ARG A 108 12.59 4.53 25.93
CA ARG A 108 11.53 3.59 25.53
C ARG A 108 10.22 4.36 25.33
N PHE A 109 9.41 3.92 24.37
CA PHE A 109 8.05 4.43 24.17
C PHE A 109 7.19 3.41 23.42
N THR A 110 5.87 3.59 23.46
CA THR A 110 4.91 2.82 22.67
C THR A 110 4.26 3.75 21.65
N PHE A 111 4.21 3.30 20.39
CA PHE A 111 3.57 4.05 19.32
C PHE A 111 2.65 3.15 18.49
N ARG A 112 1.48 3.69 18.12
CA ARG A 112 0.52 3.09 17.19
C ARG A 112 0.15 4.12 16.13
N ALA A 113 0.47 3.86 14.87
CA ALA A 113 0.04 4.71 13.77
C ALA A 113 -1.49 4.70 13.60
N ASP A 114 -2.09 5.78 13.09
CA ASP A 114 -3.52 5.82 12.76
C ASP A 114 -3.85 4.99 11.52
N ARG A 115 -2.88 4.90 10.60
CA ARG A 115 -2.98 4.17 9.32
C ARG A 115 -1.67 3.45 9.05
N LEU A 116 -1.76 2.25 8.47
CA LEU A 116 -0.58 1.54 8.00
C LEU A 116 0.11 2.31 6.87
N VAL A 117 1.43 2.44 6.96
CA VAL A 117 2.23 2.99 5.87
C VAL A 117 2.38 1.92 4.79
N GLY A 118 1.92 2.24 3.58
CA GLY A 118 2.07 1.35 2.45
C GLY A 118 3.53 1.18 2.08
N VAL A 119 4.02 -0.05 2.08
CA VAL A 119 5.38 -0.36 1.61
C VAL A 119 5.33 -0.47 0.08
N PRO A 120 6.27 0.16 -0.66
CA PRO A 120 6.35 0.00 -2.11
C PRO A 120 6.50 -1.48 -2.47
N SER A 121 5.54 -2.02 -3.24
CA SER A 121 5.69 -3.34 -3.84
C SER A 121 6.16 -3.20 -5.28
N SER A 122 7.29 -3.80 -5.64
CA SER A 122 7.68 -3.90 -7.05
C SER A 122 6.83 -4.94 -7.76
N ALA A 123 6.20 -4.57 -8.87
CA ALA A 123 5.66 -5.55 -9.81
C ALA A 123 6.82 -6.30 -10.49
N PRO A 124 6.68 -7.60 -10.81
CA PRO A 124 7.74 -8.36 -11.50
C PRO A 124 8.19 -7.72 -12.81
N GLU A 125 7.27 -7.08 -13.52
CA GLU A 125 7.52 -6.40 -14.80
C GLU A 125 7.94 -4.93 -14.64
N ALA A 126 8.03 -4.42 -13.41
CA ALA A 126 8.46 -3.05 -13.16
C ALA A 126 9.92 -2.85 -13.64
N PRO A 127 10.25 -1.67 -14.21
CA PRO A 127 11.64 -1.36 -14.50
C PRO A 127 12.47 -1.33 -13.21
N ILE A 128 13.80 -1.46 -13.32
CA ILE A 128 14.70 -1.29 -12.17
C ILE A 128 14.46 0.11 -11.59
N GLY A 129 14.13 0.21 -10.30
CA GLY A 129 13.74 1.47 -9.66
C GLY A 129 12.31 1.93 -9.93
N GLY A 130 11.52 1.16 -10.68
CA GLY A 130 10.12 1.44 -11.01
C GLY A 130 9.11 1.06 -9.93
N SER A 131 9.50 1.07 -8.66
CA SER A 131 8.52 0.92 -7.57
C SER A 131 7.57 2.12 -7.59
N ILE A 132 6.28 1.87 -7.43
CA ILE A 132 5.32 2.96 -7.22
C ILE A 132 5.56 3.55 -5.83
N ASP A 133 6.10 4.76 -5.82
CA ASP A 133 6.19 5.57 -4.61
C ASP A 133 4.83 6.24 -4.34
N TRP A 134 4.26 5.92 -3.19
CA TRP A 134 3.03 6.52 -2.67
C TRP A 134 3.30 7.78 -1.83
N GLY A 135 4.56 8.19 -1.69
CA GLY A 135 4.99 9.29 -0.83
C GLY A 135 4.73 9.03 0.65
N SER A 136 4.46 7.78 1.05
CA SER A 136 4.11 7.45 2.43
C SER A 136 5.37 7.23 3.26
N ALA A 137 5.42 7.76 4.47
CA ALA A 137 6.64 7.78 5.28
C ALA A 137 6.35 7.85 6.79
N GLY A 138 7.17 7.15 7.58
CA GLY A 138 7.23 7.31 9.02
C GLY A 138 8.52 8.01 9.41
N ARG A 139 8.47 8.98 10.33
CA ARG A 139 9.64 9.74 10.78
C ARG A 139 9.82 9.67 12.29
N PHE A 140 11.03 9.36 12.74
CA PHE A 140 11.42 9.44 14.15
C PHE A 140 12.39 10.58 14.37
N ARG A 141 12.16 11.40 15.40
CA ARG A 141 13.10 12.43 15.87
C ARG A 141 13.28 12.32 17.38
N VAL A 142 14.52 12.26 17.85
CA VAL A 142 14.85 12.13 19.27
C VAL A 142 15.94 13.13 19.64
N ARG A 143 15.60 14.10 20.49
CA ARG A 143 16.56 15.09 21.05
C ARG A 143 16.97 14.74 22.48
N GLY A 144 18.04 15.37 22.96
CA GLY A 144 18.58 15.12 24.31
C GLY A 144 19.39 13.83 24.41
N LEU A 145 19.82 13.27 23.27
CA LEU A 145 20.72 12.12 23.27
C LEU A 145 22.15 12.59 23.52
N GLN A 146 22.85 11.94 24.45
CA GLN A 146 24.29 12.12 24.60
C GLN A 146 25.02 11.64 23.34
N PRO A 147 26.16 12.24 22.97
CA PRO A 147 26.94 11.81 21.80
C PRO A 147 27.22 10.30 21.78
N GLY A 148 27.09 9.70 20.60
CA GLY A 148 27.34 8.28 20.35
C GLY A 148 26.33 7.67 19.38
N THR A 149 26.52 6.39 19.11
CA THR A 149 25.66 5.61 18.21
C THR A 149 24.53 4.96 18.98
N TYR A 150 23.32 5.00 18.43
CA TYR A 150 22.12 4.41 19.04
C TYR A 150 21.44 3.45 18.07
N ARG A 151 20.91 2.35 18.62
CA ARG A 151 20.13 1.35 17.90
C ARG A 151 18.68 1.41 18.34
N LEU A 152 17.79 1.63 17.37
CA LEU A 152 16.36 1.43 17.52
C LEU A 152 16.05 -0.06 17.50
N ARG A 153 15.28 -0.50 18.48
CA ARG A 153 14.63 -1.80 18.51
C ARG A 153 13.12 -1.59 18.50
N VAL A 154 12.43 -2.46 17.77
CA VAL A 154 10.97 -2.50 17.74
C VAL A 154 10.56 -3.90 18.15
N ASP A 155 9.77 -3.99 19.23
CA ASP A 155 9.40 -5.23 19.91
C ASP A 155 10.61 -6.14 20.19
N GLY A 156 11.70 -5.52 20.65
CA GLY A 156 12.96 -6.19 20.97
C GLY A 156 13.84 -6.56 19.76
N ARG A 157 13.36 -6.42 18.53
CA ARG A 157 14.13 -6.70 17.30
C ARG A 157 14.89 -5.46 16.84
N PRO A 158 16.19 -5.56 16.49
CA PRO A 158 16.93 -4.46 15.87
C PRO A 158 16.27 -3.97 14.59
N ALA A 159 16.10 -2.66 14.44
CA ALA A 159 15.50 -2.04 13.25
C ALA A 159 16.49 -1.12 12.52
N LEU A 160 17.05 -0.14 13.22
CA LEU A 160 17.89 0.90 12.62
C LEU A 160 18.98 1.32 13.59
N THR A 161 20.17 1.67 13.09
CA THR A 161 21.28 2.20 13.91
C THR A 161 21.78 3.49 13.27
N ALA A 162 21.91 4.54 14.07
CA ALA A 162 22.41 5.84 13.62
C ALA A 162 22.99 6.62 14.81
N ASP A 163 23.76 7.67 14.51
CA ASP A 163 24.34 8.54 15.54
C ASP A 163 23.31 9.50 16.14
N ALA A 164 23.56 9.95 17.37
CA ALA A 164 22.70 10.89 18.09
C ALA A 164 22.28 12.10 17.25
N ALA A 165 23.20 12.68 16.49
CA ALA A 165 22.93 13.83 15.61
C ALA A 165 21.92 13.51 14.49
N VAL A 166 21.93 12.28 13.96
CA VAL A 166 20.99 11.85 12.92
C VAL A 166 19.60 11.64 13.52
N TRP A 167 19.51 11.05 14.72
CA TRP A 167 18.25 10.93 15.45
C TRP A 167 17.64 12.29 15.80
N GLU A 168 18.48 13.28 16.13
CA GLU A 168 18.02 14.63 16.45
C GLU A 168 17.51 15.40 15.22
N GLN A 169 18.13 15.21 14.05
CA GLN A 169 17.62 15.75 12.78
C GLN A 169 16.29 15.06 12.38
N GLY A 170 16.23 13.76 12.64
CA GLY A 170 15.10 12.90 12.34
C GLY A 170 15.37 12.01 11.12
N ILE A 171 14.89 10.78 11.19
CA ILE A 171 15.14 9.75 10.18
C ILE A 171 13.82 9.15 9.70
N ASP A 172 13.70 9.05 8.38
CA ASP A 172 12.58 8.38 7.74
C ASP A 172 12.79 6.87 7.80
N HIS A 173 11.90 6.17 8.50
CA HIS A 173 11.93 4.73 8.67
C HIS A 173 10.55 4.18 8.97
N VAL A 174 10.14 3.18 8.19
CA VAL A 174 8.96 2.37 8.48
C VAL A 174 9.44 1.06 9.10
N PRO A 175 9.00 0.72 10.33
CA PRO A 175 9.39 -0.52 10.99
C PRO A 175 9.01 -1.77 10.18
N ALA A 176 9.83 -2.82 10.32
CA ALA A 176 9.57 -4.10 9.66
C ALA A 176 8.24 -4.74 10.09
N CYS A 177 7.83 -4.57 11.35
CA CYS A 177 6.55 -5.12 11.85
C CYS A 177 5.33 -4.49 11.15
N GLU A 178 5.33 -3.18 10.95
CA GLU A 178 4.28 -2.49 10.16
C GLU A 178 4.31 -2.95 8.70
N SER A 179 5.52 -3.09 8.13
CA SER A 179 5.72 -3.57 6.76
C SER A 179 5.19 -5.00 6.56
N GLU A 180 5.41 -5.88 7.53
CA GLU A 180 4.92 -7.27 7.54
C GLU A 180 3.39 -7.31 7.66
N GLN A 181 2.80 -6.47 8.52
CA GLN A 181 1.35 -6.36 8.65
C GLN A 181 0.71 -5.88 7.34
N TRP A 182 1.29 -4.86 6.70
CA TRP A 182 0.86 -4.36 5.40
C TRP A 182 0.91 -5.44 4.32
N GLU A 183 2.00 -6.21 4.25
CA GLU A 183 2.14 -7.27 3.26
C GLU A 183 1.12 -8.40 3.48
N ARG A 184 0.83 -8.74 4.74
CA ARG A 184 -0.26 -9.70 5.07
C ARG A 184 -1.61 -9.17 4.61
N LEU A 185 -1.91 -7.89 4.86
CA LEU A 185 -3.15 -7.24 4.42
C LEU A 185 -3.30 -7.30 2.91
N ARG A 186 -2.22 -6.98 2.18
CA ARG A 186 -2.18 -7.02 0.71
C ARG A 186 -2.44 -8.44 0.18
N ARG A 187 -1.80 -9.46 0.76
CA ARG A 187 -2.01 -10.87 0.38
C ARG A 187 -3.43 -11.34 0.63
N ALA A 188 -4.00 -11.02 1.80
CA ALA A 188 -5.39 -11.37 2.12
C ALA A 188 -6.37 -10.69 1.13
N THR A 189 -6.14 -9.43 0.78
CA THR A 189 -6.93 -8.70 -0.22
C THR A 189 -6.87 -9.37 -1.60
N ILE A 190 -5.69 -9.78 -2.05
CA ILE A 190 -5.51 -10.51 -3.32
C ILE A 190 -6.23 -11.87 -3.28
N ALA A 191 -6.08 -12.62 -2.18
CA ALA A 191 -6.74 -13.92 -2.00
C ALA A 191 -8.27 -13.76 -2.04
N LYS A 192 -8.81 -12.78 -1.34
CA LYS A 192 -10.24 -12.44 -1.34
C LYS A 192 -10.73 -12.12 -2.75
N ASN A 193 -10.04 -11.24 -3.47
CA ASN A 193 -10.44 -10.83 -4.82
C ASN A 193 -10.41 -12.01 -5.79
N ARG A 194 -9.45 -12.93 -5.64
CA ARG A 194 -9.40 -14.17 -6.43
C ARG A 194 -10.57 -15.11 -6.14
N LEU A 195 -10.91 -15.31 -4.86
CA LEU A 195 -12.07 -16.11 -4.47
C LEU A 195 -13.37 -15.50 -4.99
N TYR A 196 -13.53 -14.18 -4.86
CA TYR A 196 -14.68 -13.47 -5.41
C TYR A 196 -14.75 -13.59 -6.94
N PHE A 197 -13.61 -13.53 -7.64
CA PHE A 197 -13.57 -13.74 -9.09
C PHE A 197 -14.09 -15.13 -9.48
N TYR A 198 -13.66 -16.20 -8.79
CA TYR A 198 -14.18 -17.55 -9.06
C TYR A 198 -15.66 -17.71 -8.70
N ARG A 199 -16.13 -16.98 -7.68
CA ARG A 199 -17.54 -16.91 -7.30
C ARG A 199 -18.40 -16.19 -8.34
N TRP A 200 -17.90 -15.10 -8.91
CA TRP A 200 -18.61 -14.24 -9.86
C TRP A 200 -18.55 -14.78 -11.29
N ARG A 201 -17.37 -15.22 -11.72
CA ARG A 201 -17.11 -15.82 -13.03
C ARG A 201 -16.46 -17.20 -12.88
N PRO A 202 -17.26 -18.22 -12.53
CA PRO A 202 -16.74 -19.57 -12.45
C PRO A 202 -16.32 -20.09 -13.81
N GLN A 203 -15.38 -21.03 -13.81
CA GLN A 203 -15.01 -21.74 -15.02
C GLN A 203 -16.22 -22.55 -15.53
N ASN A 204 -16.32 -22.70 -16.85
CA ASN A 204 -17.38 -23.48 -17.50
C ASN A 204 -18.81 -22.99 -17.18
N GLU A 205 -19.02 -21.67 -17.10
CA GLU A 205 -20.32 -21.04 -16.83
C GLU A 205 -21.48 -21.64 -17.65
N THR A 206 -21.25 -21.96 -18.94
CA THR A 206 -22.25 -22.60 -19.82
C THR A 206 -22.73 -23.97 -19.33
N TYR A 207 -21.86 -24.73 -18.66
CA TYR A 207 -22.16 -26.05 -18.09
C TYR A 207 -22.74 -25.95 -16.68
N LEU A 208 -22.49 -24.85 -15.97
CA LEU A 208 -23.03 -24.64 -14.63
C LEU A 208 -24.41 -23.99 -14.66
N PHE A 209 -24.59 -22.95 -15.49
CA PHE A 209 -25.79 -22.11 -15.52
C PHE A 209 -26.43 -22.00 -16.91
N GLY A 210 -25.67 -22.23 -17.97
CA GLY A 210 -26.12 -22.03 -19.34
C GLY A 210 -26.88 -23.21 -19.96
N PHE A 211 -26.90 -23.24 -21.29
CA PHE A 211 -27.66 -24.20 -22.08
C PHE A 211 -27.14 -25.66 -21.97
N ARG A 212 -25.94 -25.89 -21.43
CA ARG A 212 -25.37 -27.23 -21.18
C ARG A 212 -25.49 -27.68 -19.73
N LYS A 213 -26.32 -27.01 -18.91
CA LYS A 213 -26.49 -27.32 -17.48
C LYS A 213 -26.93 -28.74 -17.16
N HIS A 214 -27.54 -29.46 -18.11
CA HIS A 214 -27.94 -30.85 -17.89
C HIS A 214 -26.73 -31.80 -17.74
N GLU A 215 -25.54 -31.40 -18.21
CA GLU A 215 -24.33 -32.21 -18.11
C GLU A 215 -23.63 -32.07 -16.75
N GLN A 216 -23.54 -30.84 -16.20
CA GLN A 216 -22.75 -30.56 -14.98
C GLN A 216 -23.39 -29.53 -14.03
N GLY A 217 -24.66 -29.15 -14.25
CA GLY A 217 -25.33 -28.11 -13.46
C GLY A 217 -25.47 -28.43 -11.98
N GLN A 218 -25.40 -29.72 -11.60
CA GLN A 218 -25.31 -30.14 -10.19
C GLN A 218 -24.09 -29.57 -9.46
N ASN A 219 -22.99 -29.29 -10.17
CA ASN A 219 -21.77 -28.71 -9.60
C ASN A 219 -21.93 -27.22 -9.29
N ALA A 220 -22.99 -26.56 -9.78
CA ALA A 220 -23.29 -25.16 -9.43
C ALA A 220 -23.48 -24.96 -7.91
N ARG A 221 -23.76 -26.03 -7.15
CA ARG A 221 -23.79 -26.04 -5.67
C ARG A 221 -22.45 -25.67 -5.02
N GLU A 222 -21.35 -25.74 -5.77
CA GLU A 222 -20.02 -25.34 -5.29
C GLU A 222 -19.85 -23.82 -5.33
N ILE A 223 -20.61 -23.11 -6.17
CA ILE A 223 -20.48 -21.66 -6.34
C ILE A 223 -20.77 -20.92 -5.02
N PRO A 224 -21.86 -21.19 -4.27
CA PRO A 224 -22.06 -20.58 -2.95
C PRO A 224 -21.00 -20.96 -1.91
N GLN A 225 -20.21 -22.03 -2.10
CA GLN A 225 -19.17 -22.43 -1.14
C GLN A 225 -17.98 -21.45 -1.13
N PHE A 226 -17.85 -20.57 -2.11
CA PHE A 226 -16.88 -19.48 -2.06
C PHE A 226 -17.30 -18.36 -1.11
N ASP A 227 -18.60 -18.19 -0.83
CA ASP A 227 -19.11 -17.12 0.04
C ASP A 227 -18.48 -17.15 1.46
N PRO A 228 -18.43 -18.30 2.18
CA PRO A 228 -17.74 -18.36 3.47
C PRO A 228 -16.21 -18.15 3.35
N LEU A 229 -15.59 -18.51 2.23
CA LEU A 229 -14.15 -18.28 2.01
C LEU A 229 -13.85 -16.79 1.80
N VAL A 230 -14.70 -16.10 1.04
CA VAL A 230 -14.64 -14.63 0.88
C VAL A 230 -14.86 -13.96 2.23
N ALA A 231 -15.88 -14.36 2.99
CA ALA A 231 -16.16 -13.82 4.31
C ALA A 231 -14.99 -14.02 5.30
N ALA A 232 -14.33 -15.19 5.26
CA ALA A 232 -13.14 -15.45 6.08
C ALA A 232 -11.98 -14.51 5.73
N GLN A 233 -11.73 -14.26 4.44
CA GLN A 233 -10.70 -13.30 4.03
C GLN A 233 -11.08 -11.86 4.38
N GLU A 234 -12.34 -11.45 4.23
CA GLU A 234 -12.83 -10.13 4.68
C GLU A 234 -12.63 -9.94 6.19
N ALA A 235 -12.89 -10.97 7.00
CA ALA A 235 -12.64 -10.92 8.44
C ALA A 235 -11.15 -10.79 8.78
N GLU A 236 -10.27 -11.46 8.04
CA GLU A 236 -8.81 -11.31 8.21
C GLU A 236 -8.34 -9.91 7.77
N ILE A 237 -8.84 -9.39 6.65
CA ILE A 237 -8.58 -8.02 6.18
C ILE A 237 -9.03 -6.99 7.23
N ALA A 238 -10.21 -7.18 7.83
CA ALA A 238 -10.75 -6.29 8.85
C ALA A 238 -9.88 -6.23 10.11
N LYS A 239 -9.22 -7.33 10.48
CA LYS A 239 -8.23 -7.36 11.56
C LYS A 239 -6.92 -6.70 11.13
N LEU A 240 -6.40 -7.09 9.97
CA LEU A 240 -5.09 -6.66 9.47
C LEU A 240 -5.02 -5.18 9.10
N ARG A 241 -6.14 -4.55 8.74
CA ARG A 241 -6.17 -3.11 8.40
C ARG A 241 -6.01 -2.17 9.59
N VAL A 242 -6.11 -2.69 10.82
CA VAL A 242 -6.01 -1.88 12.05
C VAL A 242 -4.56 -1.91 12.53
N PRO A 243 -3.82 -0.78 12.54
CA PRO A 243 -2.46 -0.73 13.05
C PRO A 243 -2.37 -1.20 14.51
N VAL A 244 -1.29 -1.90 14.84
CA VAL A 244 -1.04 -2.40 16.19
C VAL A 244 -0.04 -1.49 16.90
N ALA A 245 -0.16 -1.37 18.22
CA ALA A 245 0.82 -0.65 19.03
C ALA A 245 2.10 -1.48 19.16
N HIS A 246 3.24 -0.84 18.92
CA HIS A 246 4.56 -1.46 19.03
C HIS A 246 5.39 -0.76 20.11
N THR A 247 6.28 -1.52 20.75
CA THR A 247 7.22 -0.98 21.73
C THR A 247 8.54 -0.64 21.04
N TYR A 248 8.97 0.60 21.19
CA TYR A 248 10.18 1.14 20.61
C TYR A 248 11.20 1.40 21.71
N GLU A 249 12.44 1.03 21.46
CA GLU A 249 13.56 1.28 22.37
C GLU A 249 14.74 1.81 21.57
N LEU A 250 15.17 3.02 21.88
CA LEU A 250 16.41 3.57 21.33
C LEU A 250 17.51 3.41 22.36
N VAL A 251 18.52 2.60 22.06
CA VAL A 251 19.55 2.17 23.03
C VAL A 251 20.94 2.55 22.53
N ARG A 252 21.71 3.27 23.36
CA ARG A 252 23.12 3.60 23.08
C ARG A 252 23.91 2.32 22.90
N GLN A 253 24.70 2.26 21.84
CA GLN A 253 25.63 1.17 21.60
C GLN A 253 26.92 1.44 22.38
N GLU A 254 27.45 0.43 23.04
CA GLU A 254 28.79 0.50 23.60
C GLU A 254 29.79 0.49 22.44
N GLU A 255 30.80 1.35 22.48
CA GLU A 255 31.91 1.27 21.53
C GLU A 255 32.58 -0.09 21.72
N ALA A 256 32.62 -0.91 20.65
CA ALA A 256 33.40 -2.13 20.66
C ALA A 256 34.85 -1.73 20.94
N GLY A 257 35.33 -2.02 22.15
CA GLY A 257 36.70 -1.72 22.57
C GLY A 257 37.68 -2.22 21.51
N ARG A 258 38.47 -1.28 20.99
CA ARG A 258 39.63 -1.58 20.15
C ARG A 258 40.77 -2.12 21.00
#